data_AF-A0A2E7HD27-F1
#
_entry.id   AF-A0A2E7HD27-F1
#
_cell.length_a   1.000
_cell.length_b   1.000
_cell.length_c   1.000
_cell.angle_alpha   90.00
_cell.angle_beta   90.00
_cell.angle_gamma   90.00
#
_symmetry.space_group_name_H-M   'P 1'
#
loop_
_entity.id
_entity.type
_entity.pdbx_description
1 polymer ?
#
loop_
_entity_poly.entity_id
_entity_poly.type
_entity_poly.pdbx_seq_one_letter_code
_entity_poly.pdbx_strand_id
1 'polypeptide(L)'
;MKYVTLAGAALLAAAFMSGTSDAADAVFARPAPERIDLATRDAAQVEVARLENAFLPESNADTIDAMLTAAGLTVSEVREEDALVPRVFAAALPADMAEISQTTEKKRIFIKVMLPLVLDANEHIMDDRAQLLYLKTLIDIDQPIETEDRIWLEDLAALYYVDDNDLDELLRRVDVIPASLALAQSALESGWGTSRFAHEGNAVFGQRSWNEDEGIVPEARPAGEGHVVKAFDGLRDSVLAYLVNLNRHPAYEHLRQLRVDLHAQELAIDGWTLAGGLDDYAEHPGYVDLVRSVIRQNKLTDFDDARLADLTI
;
A
#
# COMPACT_ATOMS: atom_id res chain seq x y z
N MET A 1 -22.87 38.58 1.21
CA MET A 1 -24.11 38.15 0.53
C MET A 1 -23.81 38.04 -0.97
N LYS A 2 -23.78 36.80 -1.49
CA LYS A 2 -23.98 36.34 -2.88
C LYS A 2 -22.87 36.43 -3.97
N TYR A 3 -22.39 35.22 -4.34
CA TYR A 3 -21.93 34.61 -5.63
C TYR A 3 -20.71 35.21 -6.37
N VAL A 4 -19.57 34.50 -6.53
CA VAL A 4 -19.20 33.33 -7.39
C VAL A 4 -19.12 33.65 -8.89
N THR A 5 -17.92 33.52 -9.47
CA THR A 5 -17.71 33.00 -10.84
C THR A 5 -16.29 32.48 -11.04
N LEU A 6 -16.18 31.23 -11.52
CA LEU A 6 -14.97 30.56 -12.02
C LEU A 6 -14.44 31.22 -13.31
N ALA A 7 -13.12 31.27 -13.46
CA ALA A 7 -12.35 31.27 -14.71
C ALA A 7 -10.86 31.15 -14.31
N GLY A 8 -10.00 30.34 -14.92
CA GLY A 8 -10.12 29.46 -16.07
C GLY A 8 -8.74 28.84 -16.31
N ALA A 9 -8.73 27.57 -16.72
CA ALA A 9 -7.58 26.90 -17.28
C ALA A 9 -7.10 27.66 -18.54
N ALA A 10 -5.85 28.10 -18.55
CA ALA A 10 -5.11 28.46 -19.76
C ALA A 10 -3.67 28.80 -19.41
N LEU A 11 -2.72 27.87 -19.56
CA LEU A 11 -1.35 28.15 -20.00
C LEU A 11 -0.54 26.86 -20.07
N LEU A 12 -0.58 26.19 -21.23
CA LEU A 12 0.55 25.51 -21.87
C LEU A 12 0.10 24.88 -23.20
N ALA A 13 -0.23 25.75 -24.16
CA ALA A 13 -0.35 25.36 -25.56
C ALA A 13 0.05 26.54 -26.44
N ALA A 14 1.36 26.79 -26.55
CA ALA A 14 1.94 27.63 -27.60
C ALA A 14 3.46 27.46 -27.70
N ALA A 15 3.94 26.28 -28.11
CA ALA A 15 5.19 26.14 -28.84
C ALA A 15 5.20 24.78 -29.56
N PHE A 16 5.72 24.77 -30.79
CA PHE A 16 5.87 23.62 -31.70
C PHE A 16 4.64 23.19 -32.50
N MET A 17 4.23 24.05 -33.43
CA MET A 17 3.84 23.57 -34.76
C MET A 17 5.05 23.67 -35.70
N SER A 18 5.70 22.53 -35.91
CA SER A 18 6.37 22.08 -37.16
C SER A 18 7.60 21.21 -36.82
N GLY A 19 7.43 19.89 -36.81
CA GLY A 19 8.55 18.96 -36.72
C GLY A 19 8.16 17.59 -36.17
N THR A 20 8.01 16.62 -37.09
CA THR A 20 8.11 15.16 -36.92
C THR A 20 7.26 14.49 -35.84
N SER A 21 6.37 13.59 -36.28
CA SER A 21 5.50 12.71 -35.48
C SER A 21 6.22 11.89 -34.39
N ASP A 22 7.54 11.71 -34.49
CA ASP A 22 8.34 10.96 -33.49
C ASP A 22 8.39 11.59 -32.09
N ALA A 23 8.20 12.91 -31.96
CA ALA A 23 8.32 13.57 -30.66
C ALA A 23 7.06 13.45 -29.79
N ALA A 24 5.88 13.27 -30.40
CA ALA A 24 4.64 13.02 -29.66
C ALA A 24 4.60 11.57 -29.14
N ASP A 25 5.04 10.60 -29.96
CA ASP A 25 5.10 9.18 -29.59
C ASP A 25 6.09 8.92 -28.44
N ALA A 26 7.13 9.75 -28.28
CA ALA A 26 8.07 9.66 -27.17
C ALA A 26 7.53 10.21 -25.84
N VAL A 27 6.57 11.15 -25.87
CA VAL A 27 5.94 11.73 -24.67
C VAL A 27 4.89 10.78 -24.08
N PHE A 28 4.33 9.89 -24.91
CA PHE A 28 3.34 8.87 -24.53
C PHE A 28 3.89 7.43 -24.57
N ALA A 29 5.22 7.28 -24.52
CA ALA A 29 5.83 5.97 -24.50
C ALA A 29 5.35 5.18 -23.27
N ARG A 30 4.69 4.04 -23.52
CA ARG A 30 4.24 3.06 -22.52
C ARG A 30 5.30 2.87 -21.42
N PRO A 31 5.01 3.12 -20.13
CA PRO A 31 5.73 2.41 -19.07
C PRO A 31 5.42 0.92 -19.25
N ALA A 32 6.43 0.06 -19.24
CA ALA A 32 6.21 -1.38 -19.39
C ALA A 32 5.52 -1.89 -18.10
N PRO A 33 4.27 -2.38 -18.16
CA PRO A 33 3.63 -2.91 -16.97
C PRO A 33 4.20 -4.29 -16.69
N GLU A 34 4.78 -4.47 -15.50
CA GLU A 34 5.06 -5.80 -14.99
C GLU A 34 3.79 -6.33 -14.31
N ARG A 35 3.09 -7.23 -15.00
CA ARG A 35 1.84 -7.82 -14.50
C ARG A 35 2.05 -8.51 -13.15
N ILE A 36 1.24 -8.14 -12.16
CA ILE A 36 0.87 -9.02 -11.04
C ILE A 36 -0.60 -9.38 -11.21
N ASP A 37 -0.83 -10.61 -11.63
CA ASP A 37 -2.16 -11.23 -11.62
C ASP A 37 -2.37 -11.87 -10.25
N LEU A 38 -3.19 -11.24 -9.41
CA LEU A 38 -3.52 -11.71 -8.07
C LEU A 38 -4.63 -12.78 -8.06
N ALA A 39 -5.19 -13.13 -9.22
CA ALA A 39 -6.40 -13.95 -9.32
C ALA A 39 -6.20 -15.33 -9.96
N THR A 40 -5.08 -15.62 -10.62
CA THR A 40 -4.86 -16.94 -11.24
C THR A 40 -3.65 -17.68 -10.67
N ARG A 41 -3.92 -18.49 -9.64
CA ARG A 41 -3.17 -19.72 -9.41
C ARG A 41 -3.58 -20.74 -10.47
N ASP A 42 -2.77 -20.91 -11.50
CA ASP A 42 -2.66 -22.21 -12.17
C ASP A 42 -1.22 -22.48 -12.64
N ALA A 43 -0.74 -23.68 -12.34
CA ALA A 43 0.64 -24.08 -12.48
C ALA A 43 0.97 -24.52 -13.92
N ALA A 44 1.78 -23.74 -14.65
CA ALA A 44 2.85 -24.22 -15.53
C ALA A 44 3.46 -23.09 -16.40
N GLN A 45 4.77 -22.89 -16.20
CA GLN A 45 5.77 -22.43 -17.18
C GLN A 45 5.52 -21.13 -17.94
N VAL A 46 6.07 -20.02 -17.40
CA VAL A 46 6.96 -19.15 -18.19
C VAL A 46 8.14 -18.74 -17.31
N GLU A 47 9.23 -19.49 -17.44
CA GLU A 47 10.54 -19.18 -16.86
C GLU A 47 11.20 -18.11 -17.73
N VAL A 48 10.91 -16.83 -17.43
CA VAL A 48 11.85 -15.74 -17.75
C VAL A 48 12.47 -15.38 -16.42
N ALA A 49 13.79 -15.55 -16.33
CA ALA A 49 14.58 -15.14 -15.18
C ALA A 49 14.45 -13.62 -14.95
N ARG A 50 13.36 -13.22 -14.29
CA ARG A 50 13.30 -12.02 -13.46
C ARG A 50 14.24 -12.29 -12.30
N LEU A 51 14.93 -11.27 -11.82
CA LEU A 51 15.36 -11.27 -10.43
C LEU A 51 14.06 -11.26 -9.61
N GLU A 52 13.50 -12.44 -9.35
CA GLU A 52 12.31 -12.59 -8.50
C GLU A 52 12.61 -11.87 -7.19
N ASN A 53 11.65 -11.05 -6.75
CA ASN A 53 11.67 -10.44 -5.42
C ASN A 53 12.24 -11.45 -4.41
N ALA A 54 13.33 -11.08 -3.73
CA ALA A 54 14.00 -12.02 -2.85
C ALA A 54 13.18 -12.18 -1.57
N PHE A 55 12.40 -13.27 -1.50
CA PHE A 55 11.65 -13.61 -0.30
C PHE A 55 12.54 -14.37 0.69
N LEU A 56 12.74 -13.79 1.86
CA LEU A 56 13.39 -14.47 2.98
C LEU A 56 12.40 -15.50 3.56
N PRO A 57 12.84 -16.76 3.76
CA PRO A 57 12.02 -17.76 4.41
C PRO A 57 11.79 -17.40 5.88
N GLU A 58 10.79 -18.03 6.50
CA GLU A 58 10.56 -17.91 7.93
C GLU A 58 11.83 -18.29 8.72
N SER A 59 12.21 -17.42 9.66
CA SER A 59 13.40 -17.59 10.49
C SER A 59 13.29 -16.81 11.80
N ASN A 60 14.34 -16.84 12.62
CA ASN A 60 14.43 -16.06 13.85
C ASN A 60 14.86 -14.61 13.58
N ALA A 61 14.68 -13.76 14.59
CA ALA A 61 14.85 -12.31 14.51
C ALA A 61 16.28 -11.93 14.13
N ASP A 62 17.29 -12.58 14.72
CA ASP A 62 18.71 -12.35 14.44
C ASP A 62 19.05 -12.65 12.97
N THR A 63 18.52 -13.76 12.44
CA THR A 63 18.79 -14.18 11.06
C THR A 63 18.13 -13.24 10.05
N ILE A 64 16.85 -12.92 10.24
CA ILE A 64 16.12 -11.98 9.38
C ILE A 64 16.80 -10.61 9.43
N ASP A 65 17.17 -10.13 10.61
CA ASP A 65 17.81 -8.84 10.76
C ASP A 65 19.19 -8.80 10.08
N ALA A 66 19.99 -9.86 10.24
CA ALA A 66 21.28 -9.98 9.58
C ALA A 66 21.14 -10.01 8.05
N MET A 67 20.18 -10.76 7.53
CA MET A 67 19.91 -10.84 6.07
C MET A 67 19.47 -9.50 5.51
N LEU A 68 18.53 -8.82 6.16
CA LEU A 68 18.07 -7.49 5.74
C LEU A 68 19.19 -6.45 5.86
N THR A 69 20.01 -6.50 6.91
CA THR A 69 21.19 -5.61 7.04
C THR A 69 22.20 -5.87 5.91
N ALA A 70 22.47 -7.13 5.60
CA ALA A 70 23.38 -7.50 4.52
C ALA A 70 22.88 -7.06 3.13
N ALA A 71 21.55 -6.96 2.96
CA ALA A 71 20.91 -6.39 1.78
C ALA A 71 20.96 -4.85 1.73
N GLY A 72 21.50 -4.18 2.76
CA GLY A 72 21.59 -2.72 2.83
C GLY A 72 20.42 -2.04 3.55
N LEU A 73 19.54 -2.79 4.21
CA LEU A 73 18.46 -2.18 5.00
C LEU A 73 18.92 -1.90 6.43
N THR A 74 19.19 -0.62 6.74
CA THR A 74 19.33 -0.16 8.13
C THR A 74 18.33 0.94 8.44
N VAL A 75 17.64 0.86 9.58
CA VAL A 75 16.59 1.82 9.94
C VAL A 75 17.15 3.23 10.13
N SER A 76 18.41 3.37 10.55
CA SER A 76 19.05 4.68 10.68
C SER A 76 19.27 5.35 9.33
N GLU A 77 19.72 4.59 8.32
CA GLU A 77 19.95 5.15 6.98
C GLU A 77 18.61 5.47 6.31
N VAL A 78 17.58 4.63 6.47
CA VAL A 78 16.26 4.88 5.87
C VAL A 78 15.55 6.12 6.45
N ARG A 79 15.97 6.60 7.62
CA ARG A 79 15.45 7.86 8.20
C ARG A 79 16.08 9.11 7.57
N GLU A 80 17.12 8.96 6.78
CA GLU A 80 17.70 10.06 6.02
C GLU A 80 16.92 10.21 4.70
N GLU A 81 16.73 11.45 4.24
CA GLU A 81 16.02 11.74 2.98
C GLU A 81 16.68 11.00 1.80
N ASP A 82 15.88 10.53 0.85
CA ASP A 82 16.28 9.78 -0.37
C ASP A 82 16.89 8.38 -0.15
N ALA A 83 16.81 7.82 1.06
CA ALA A 83 17.31 6.47 1.31
C ALA A 83 16.49 5.38 0.61
N LEU A 84 17.19 4.54 -0.17
CA LEU A 84 16.59 3.43 -0.89
C LEU A 84 16.50 2.19 0.01
N VAL A 85 15.33 1.56 0.02
CA VAL A 85 15.02 0.31 0.73
C VAL A 85 15.23 -0.86 -0.24
N PRO A 86 16.05 -1.87 0.09
CA PRO A 86 16.25 -3.01 -0.80
C PRO A 86 14.96 -3.81 -1.00
N ARG A 87 14.78 -4.38 -2.20
CA ARG A 87 13.66 -5.27 -2.57
C ARG A 87 13.87 -6.69 -2.02
N VAL A 88 13.97 -6.78 -0.70
CA VAL A 88 14.08 -8.03 0.05
C VAL A 88 12.93 -8.08 1.05
N PHE A 89 12.10 -9.11 0.95
CA PHE A 89 10.83 -9.20 1.65
C PHE A 89 10.82 -10.43 2.55
N ALA A 90 10.43 -10.29 3.82
CA ALA A 90 10.22 -11.48 4.65
C ALA A 90 8.85 -12.10 4.34
N ALA A 91 8.80 -13.42 4.16
CA ALA A 91 7.54 -14.12 3.93
C ALA A 91 6.62 -14.08 5.18
N ALA A 92 7.23 -14.12 6.37
CA ALA A 92 6.57 -14.13 7.68
C ALA A 92 7.35 -13.25 8.67
N LEU A 93 6.71 -12.89 9.79
CA LEU A 93 7.39 -12.25 10.92
C LEU A 93 8.37 -13.24 11.57
N PRO A 94 9.49 -12.77 12.17
CA PRO A 94 10.41 -13.68 12.85
C PRO A 94 9.74 -14.49 13.95
N ALA A 95 9.99 -15.80 14.01
CA ALA A 95 9.22 -16.72 14.87
C ALA A 95 9.34 -16.42 16.37
N ASP A 96 10.42 -15.77 16.79
CA ASP A 96 10.80 -15.44 18.17
C ASP A 96 10.57 -13.96 18.52
N MET A 97 9.77 -13.21 17.74
CA MET A 97 9.43 -11.80 18.03
C MET A 97 8.92 -11.58 19.47
N ALA A 98 8.16 -12.53 20.01
CA ALA A 98 7.66 -12.49 21.39
C ALA A 98 8.79 -12.61 22.44
N GLU A 99 9.90 -13.27 22.12
CA GLU A 99 11.03 -13.56 23.02
C GLU A 99 12.03 -12.40 23.11
N ILE A 100 11.99 -11.45 22.17
CA ILE A 100 12.85 -10.26 22.19
C ILE A 100 12.47 -9.38 23.38
N SER A 101 13.36 -9.29 24.37
CA SER A 101 13.14 -8.52 25.60
C SER A 101 13.33 -7.02 25.41
N GLN A 102 14.27 -6.61 24.55
CA GLN A 102 14.60 -5.21 24.31
C GLN A 102 13.58 -4.56 23.37
N THR A 103 12.75 -3.67 23.91
CA THR A 103 11.67 -2.99 23.15
C THR A 103 12.18 -2.24 21.92
N THR A 104 13.31 -1.52 22.03
CA THR A 104 13.88 -0.76 20.91
C THR A 104 14.28 -1.68 19.76
N GLU A 105 14.87 -2.84 20.07
CA GLU A 105 15.29 -3.82 19.08
C GLU A 105 14.10 -4.48 18.39
N LYS A 106 13.10 -4.90 19.16
CA LYS A 106 11.84 -5.45 18.63
C LYS A 106 11.19 -4.50 17.62
N LYS A 107 11.04 -3.23 17.99
CA LYS A 107 10.45 -2.20 17.12
C LYS A 107 11.27 -2.00 15.84
N ARG A 108 12.60 -1.99 15.95
CA ARG A 108 13.50 -1.85 14.81
C ARG A 108 13.36 -3.02 13.84
N ILE A 109 13.38 -4.26 14.33
CA ILE A 109 13.24 -5.46 13.50
C ILE A 109 11.86 -5.49 12.83
N PHE A 110 10.80 -5.18 13.59
CA PHE A 110 9.44 -5.06 13.05
C PHE A 110 9.37 -4.07 11.87
N ILE A 111 9.93 -2.86 12.04
CA ILE A 111 9.96 -1.85 10.98
C ILE A 111 10.76 -2.35 9.77
N LYS A 112 11.91 -3.01 9.97
CA LYS A 112 12.70 -3.55 8.85
C LYS A 112 11.95 -4.61 8.05
N VAL A 113 11.13 -5.43 8.70
CA VAL A 113 10.32 -6.44 8.03
C VAL A 113 9.15 -5.82 7.28
N MET A 114 8.43 -4.88 7.92
CA MET A 114 7.18 -4.35 7.38
C MET A 114 7.39 -3.25 6.33
N LEU A 115 8.41 -2.40 6.47
CA LEU A 115 8.59 -1.25 5.60
C LEU A 115 8.72 -1.64 4.12
N PRO A 116 9.61 -2.57 3.70
CA PRO A 116 9.70 -2.97 2.30
C PRO A 116 8.36 -3.45 1.73
N LEU A 117 7.59 -4.22 2.51
CA LEU A 117 6.29 -4.75 2.10
C LEU A 117 5.24 -3.65 1.87
N VAL A 118 5.24 -2.61 2.71
CA VAL A 118 4.35 -1.45 2.55
C VAL A 118 4.73 -0.63 1.32
N LEU A 119 6.03 -0.41 1.11
CA LEU A 119 6.53 0.30 -0.07
C LEU A 119 6.19 -0.46 -1.36
N ASP A 120 6.37 -1.79 -1.38
CA ASP A 120 6.00 -2.64 -2.51
C ASP A 120 4.51 -2.53 -2.82
N ALA A 121 3.64 -2.65 -1.82
CA ALA A 121 2.19 -2.54 -2.05
C ALA A 121 1.77 -1.14 -2.54
N ASN A 122 2.42 -0.07 -2.07
CA ASN A 122 2.18 1.28 -2.58
C ASN A 122 2.69 1.49 -4.01
N GLU A 123 3.83 0.89 -4.39
CA GLU A 123 4.30 0.93 -5.78
C GLU A 123 3.28 0.29 -6.73
N HIS A 124 2.72 -0.87 -6.37
CA HIS A 124 1.66 -1.50 -7.17
C HIS A 124 0.43 -0.59 -7.34
N ILE A 125 0.00 0.06 -6.24
CA ILE A 125 -1.12 1.02 -6.31
C ILE A 125 -0.76 2.23 -7.19
N MET A 126 0.48 2.69 -7.16
CA MET A 126 0.92 3.82 -7.98
C MET A 126 1.06 3.45 -9.46
N ASP A 127 1.49 2.23 -9.78
CA ASP A 127 1.48 1.71 -11.14
C ASP A 127 0.06 1.64 -11.68
N ASP A 128 -0.89 1.11 -10.88
CA ASP A 128 -2.31 1.09 -11.23
C ASP A 128 -2.84 2.52 -11.43
N ARG A 129 -2.49 3.45 -10.54
CA ARG A 129 -2.90 4.86 -10.64
C ARG A 129 -2.35 5.51 -11.92
N ALA A 130 -1.11 5.24 -12.28
CA ALA A 130 -0.48 5.78 -13.48
C ALA A 130 -1.17 5.27 -14.75
N GLN A 131 -1.46 3.96 -14.82
CA GLN A 131 -2.22 3.39 -15.93
C GLN A 131 -3.65 3.97 -15.99
N LEU A 132 -4.32 4.12 -14.85
CA LEU A 132 -5.65 4.73 -14.77
C LEU A 132 -5.66 6.19 -15.29
N LEU A 133 -4.67 7.00 -14.89
CA LEU A 133 -4.51 8.37 -15.39
C LEU A 133 -4.27 8.42 -16.90
N TYR A 134 -3.45 7.51 -17.42
CA TYR A 134 -3.21 7.37 -18.85
C TYR A 134 -4.50 7.03 -19.61
N LEU A 135 -5.24 6.02 -19.16
CA LEU A 135 -6.51 5.63 -19.79
C LEU A 135 -7.57 6.72 -19.69
N LYS A 136 -7.68 7.38 -18.54
CA LYS A 136 -8.57 8.54 -18.38
C LYS A 136 -8.23 9.63 -19.38
N THR A 137 -6.94 9.93 -19.57
CA THR A 137 -6.50 10.94 -20.55
C THR A 137 -6.96 10.57 -21.96
N LEU A 138 -6.75 9.32 -22.39
CA LEU A 138 -7.19 8.86 -23.72
C LEU A 138 -8.71 8.98 -23.89
N ILE A 139 -9.47 8.56 -22.89
CA ILE A 139 -10.94 8.64 -22.89
C ILE A 139 -11.42 10.09 -22.97
N ASP A 140 -10.82 11.00 -22.19
CA ASP A 140 -11.18 12.42 -22.18
C ASP A 140 -10.94 13.12 -23.54
N ILE A 141 -10.02 12.61 -24.36
CA ILE A 141 -9.71 13.13 -25.71
C ILE A 141 -10.32 12.28 -26.84
N ASP A 142 -11.32 11.44 -26.52
CA ASP A 142 -12.02 10.55 -27.45
C ASP A 142 -11.10 9.59 -28.25
N GLN A 143 -9.95 9.21 -27.67
CA GLN A 143 -9.07 8.18 -28.25
C GLN A 143 -9.54 6.78 -27.85
N PRO A 144 -9.48 5.80 -28.76
CA PRO A 144 -9.80 4.42 -28.42
C PRO A 144 -8.76 3.84 -27.46
N ILE A 145 -9.22 3.08 -26.48
CA ILE A 145 -8.37 2.22 -25.64
C ILE A 145 -8.46 0.77 -26.12
N GLU A 146 -7.36 0.03 -25.96
CA GLU A 146 -7.23 -1.37 -26.36
C GLU A 146 -8.15 -2.29 -25.54
N THR A 147 -8.42 -3.49 -26.05
CA THR A 147 -9.28 -4.46 -25.34
C THR A 147 -8.68 -4.86 -24.00
N GLU A 148 -7.36 -5.06 -23.93
CA GLU A 148 -6.65 -5.39 -22.70
C GLU A 148 -6.79 -4.29 -21.64
N ASP A 149 -6.76 -3.02 -22.06
CA ASP A 149 -6.92 -1.88 -21.15
C ASP A 149 -8.34 -1.77 -20.60
N ARG A 150 -9.35 -2.14 -21.39
CA ARG A 150 -10.74 -2.23 -20.93
C ARG A 150 -10.92 -3.32 -19.88
N ILE A 151 -10.40 -4.51 -20.15
CA ILE A 151 -10.45 -5.63 -19.19
C ILE A 151 -9.74 -5.25 -17.90
N TRP A 152 -8.55 -4.65 -18.00
CA TRP A 152 -7.82 -4.17 -16.83
C TRP A 152 -8.61 -3.12 -16.03
N LEU A 153 -9.26 -2.17 -16.71
CA LEU A 153 -10.09 -1.15 -16.05
C LEU A 153 -11.31 -1.77 -15.36
N GLU A 154 -11.98 -2.73 -16.01
CA GLU A 154 -13.10 -3.50 -15.43
C GLU A 154 -12.66 -4.25 -14.16
N ASP A 155 -11.50 -4.91 -14.19
CA ASP A 155 -10.92 -5.63 -13.05
C ASP A 155 -10.54 -4.67 -11.90
N LEU A 156 -9.95 -3.51 -12.22
CA LEU A 156 -9.62 -2.47 -11.24
C LEU A 156 -10.89 -1.90 -10.59
N ALA A 157 -11.91 -1.57 -11.38
CA ALA A 157 -13.21 -1.11 -10.91
C ALA A 157 -13.86 -2.13 -9.96
N ALA A 158 -13.82 -3.41 -10.32
CA ALA A 158 -14.30 -4.50 -9.48
C ALA A 158 -13.51 -4.61 -8.16
N LEU A 159 -12.17 -4.52 -8.19
CA LEU A 159 -11.33 -4.58 -6.99
C LEU A 159 -11.67 -3.46 -5.98
N TYR A 160 -11.90 -2.26 -6.50
CA TYR A 160 -12.18 -1.07 -5.70
C TYR A 160 -13.67 -0.82 -5.44
N TYR A 161 -14.59 -1.68 -5.90
CA TYR A 161 -16.05 -1.51 -5.77
C TYR A 161 -16.55 -0.16 -6.31
N VAL A 162 -16.16 0.16 -7.53
CA VAL A 162 -16.57 1.35 -8.30
C VAL A 162 -17.08 0.90 -9.65
N ASP A 163 -17.99 1.66 -10.26
CA ASP A 163 -18.36 1.43 -11.65
C ASP A 163 -17.17 1.77 -12.57
N ASP A 164 -16.92 0.94 -13.59
CA ASP A 164 -15.79 1.06 -14.52
C ASP A 164 -15.80 2.36 -15.35
N ASN A 165 -16.95 3.04 -15.41
CA ASN A 165 -17.12 4.34 -16.06
C ASN A 165 -16.88 5.55 -15.13
N ASP A 166 -16.77 5.35 -13.81
CA ASP A 166 -16.51 6.43 -12.83
C ASP A 166 -15.01 6.53 -12.53
N LEU A 167 -14.26 6.99 -13.52
CA LEU A 167 -12.80 7.15 -13.45
C LEU A 167 -12.37 8.14 -12.36
N ASP A 168 -13.20 9.13 -12.04
CA ASP A 168 -12.91 10.13 -11.02
C ASP A 168 -13.05 9.54 -9.60
N GLU A 169 -14.02 8.66 -9.35
CA GLU A 169 -14.08 7.89 -8.11
C GLU A 169 -12.95 6.85 -8.01
N LEU A 170 -12.63 6.16 -9.12
CA LEU A 170 -11.47 5.28 -9.16
C LEU A 170 -10.18 6.02 -8.78
N LEU A 171 -9.94 7.21 -9.35
CA LEU A 171 -8.78 8.04 -8.98
C LEU A 171 -8.81 8.54 -7.53
N ARG A 172 -9.96 8.61 -6.87
CA ARG A 172 -10.03 8.90 -5.43
C ARG A 172 -9.63 7.67 -4.58
N ARG A 173 -9.91 6.46 -5.07
CA ARG A 173 -9.63 5.20 -4.37
C ARG A 173 -8.21 4.69 -4.61
N VAL A 174 -7.74 4.67 -5.85
CA VAL A 174 -6.44 4.09 -6.27
C VAL A 174 -5.30 5.04 -5.96
N ASP A 175 -4.85 5.06 -4.71
CA ASP A 175 -3.81 5.99 -4.26
C ASP A 175 -3.13 5.49 -2.97
N VAL A 176 -1.95 6.01 -2.68
CA VAL A 176 -1.06 5.48 -1.64
C VAL A 176 -1.63 5.62 -0.22
N ILE A 177 -1.18 4.72 0.64
CA ILE A 177 -1.31 4.85 2.10
C ILE A 177 0.09 5.09 2.68
N PRO A 178 0.33 6.20 3.40
CA PRO A 178 1.65 6.53 3.93
C PRO A 178 2.25 5.41 4.79
N ALA A 179 3.55 5.17 4.63
CA ALA A 179 4.25 4.11 5.34
C ALA A 179 4.11 4.26 6.86
N SER A 180 4.13 5.49 7.35
CA SER A 180 3.94 5.80 8.77
C SER A 180 2.60 5.32 9.31
N LEU A 181 1.52 5.42 8.53
CA LEU A 181 0.19 4.97 8.93
C LEU A 181 0.12 3.44 8.98
N ALA A 182 0.58 2.78 7.91
CA ALA A 182 0.57 1.32 7.83
C ALA A 182 1.47 0.68 8.90
N LEU A 183 2.65 1.24 9.15
CA LEU A 183 3.56 0.79 10.22
C LEU A 183 2.94 1.01 11.60
N ALA A 184 2.26 2.13 11.83
CA ALA A 184 1.62 2.41 13.13
C ALA A 184 0.46 1.45 13.41
N GLN A 185 -0.43 1.25 12.43
CA GLN A 185 -1.56 0.34 12.60
C GLN A 185 -1.09 -1.10 12.75
N SER A 186 -0.22 -1.60 11.86
CA SER A 186 0.31 -2.96 12.01
C SER A 186 1.02 -3.18 13.35
N ALA A 187 1.79 -2.20 13.84
CA ALA A 187 2.42 -2.27 15.16
C ALA A 187 1.40 -2.31 16.31
N LEU A 188 0.33 -1.52 16.23
CA LEU A 188 -0.72 -1.48 17.25
C LEU A 188 -1.53 -2.78 17.27
N GLU A 189 -1.97 -3.25 16.10
CA GLU A 189 -2.84 -4.43 15.95
C GLU A 189 -2.10 -5.75 16.24
N SER A 190 -0.83 -5.85 15.85
CA SER A 190 -0.02 -7.06 16.08
C SER A 190 0.79 -7.04 17.37
N GLY A 191 0.77 -5.92 18.12
CA GLY A 191 1.62 -5.72 19.29
C GLY A 191 3.12 -5.71 18.94
N TRP A 192 3.49 -5.04 17.85
CA TRP A 192 4.83 -5.09 17.24
C TRP A 192 5.24 -6.51 16.80
N GLY A 193 4.29 -7.24 16.21
CA GLY A 193 4.53 -8.55 15.63
C GLY A 193 4.60 -9.69 16.63
N THR A 194 4.09 -9.54 17.86
CA THR A 194 4.07 -10.61 18.87
C THR A 194 2.74 -11.36 18.96
N SER A 195 1.73 -10.88 18.23
CA SER A 195 0.38 -11.47 18.25
C SER A 195 0.38 -12.87 17.63
N ARG A 196 -0.37 -13.80 18.25
CA ARG A 196 -0.59 -15.16 17.72
C ARG A 196 -1.13 -15.14 16.29
N PHE A 197 -2.08 -14.24 15.99
CA PHE A 197 -2.66 -14.13 14.65
C PHE A 197 -1.65 -13.63 13.61
N ALA A 198 -0.68 -12.81 14.03
CA ALA A 198 0.38 -12.32 13.17
C ALA A 198 1.35 -13.45 12.76
N HIS A 199 1.60 -14.41 13.66
CA HIS A 199 2.45 -15.58 13.39
C HIS A 199 1.71 -16.71 12.67
N GLU A 200 0.51 -17.06 13.11
CA GLU A 200 -0.22 -18.21 12.55
C GLU A 200 -0.90 -17.90 11.22
N GLY A 201 -1.24 -16.65 10.96
CA GLY A 201 -2.04 -16.27 9.79
C GLY A 201 -1.51 -15.04 9.05
N ASN A 202 -0.29 -14.59 9.33
CA ASN A 202 0.26 -13.35 8.77
C ASN A 202 -0.67 -12.13 8.97
N ALA A 203 -1.56 -12.16 9.97
CA ALA A 203 -2.65 -11.21 10.15
C ALA A 203 -2.20 -9.98 10.96
N VAL A 204 -1.26 -9.21 10.42
CA VAL A 204 -0.61 -8.11 11.16
C VAL A 204 -1.49 -6.88 11.37
N PHE A 205 -2.63 -6.79 10.69
CA PHE A 205 -3.60 -5.69 10.80
C PHE A 205 -4.93 -6.08 11.48
N GLY A 206 -5.09 -7.33 11.91
CA GLY A 206 -6.32 -7.77 12.59
C GLY A 206 -7.60 -7.74 11.73
N GLN A 207 -7.47 -7.84 10.40
CA GLN A 207 -8.61 -7.81 9.47
C GLN A 207 -9.60 -8.94 9.80
N ARG A 208 -10.90 -8.62 9.85
CA ARG A 208 -11.97 -9.60 10.13
C ARG A 208 -12.51 -10.20 8.82
N SER A 209 -12.90 -11.48 8.84
CA SER A 209 -13.73 -12.11 7.81
C SER A 209 -14.95 -12.78 8.45
N TRP A 210 -16.06 -12.86 7.72
CA TRP A 210 -17.26 -13.59 8.12
C TRP A 210 -17.35 -14.98 7.49
N ASN A 211 -16.38 -15.31 6.63
CA ASN A 211 -16.18 -16.66 6.14
C ASN A 211 -15.24 -17.38 7.10
N GLU A 212 -15.74 -18.41 7.79
CA GLU A 212 -14.96 -19.14 8.80
C GLU A 212 -13.73 -19.85 8.20
N ASP A 213 -13.76 -20.19 6.91
CA ASP A 213 -12.65 -20.86 6.21
C ASP A 213 -11.49 -19.90 5.85
N GLU A 214 -11.68 -18.58 6.01
CA GLU A 214 -10.69 -17.56 5.63
C GLU A 214 -9.80 -17.11 6.78
N GLY A 215 -9.90 -17.71 7.97
CA GLY A 215 -9.20 -17.14 9.12
C GLY A 215 -9.13 -18.01 10.37
N ILE A 216 -8.59 -17.37 11.41
CA ILE A 216 -8.33 -17.97 12.72
C ILE A 216 -9.41 -17.51 13.68
N VAL A 217 -10.06 -18.46 14.35
CA VAL A 217 -11.09 -18.18 15.36
C VAL A 217 -10.44 -17.60 16.62
N PRO A 218 -10.90 -16.45 17.14
CA PRO A 218 -10.45 -15.94 18.43
C PRO A 218 -10.86 -16.86 19.58
N GLU A 219 -9.91 -17.17 20.48
CA GLU A 219 -10.16 -18.05 21.64
C GLU A 219 -11.22 -17.48 22.60
N ALA A 220 -11.26 -16.14 22.73
CA ALA A 220 -12.17 -15.41 23.61
C ALA A 220 -13.36 -14.77 22.87
N ARG A 221 -13.80 -15.36 21.74
CA ARG A 221 -14.91 -14.82 20.93
C ARG A 221 -16.21 -14.73 21.77
N PRO A 222 -16.80 -13.54 21.94
CA PRO A 222 -18.09 -13.40 22.61
C PRO A 222 -19.17 -14.27 21.95
N ALA A 223 -20.09 -14.79 22.77
CA ALA A 223 -21.18 -15.62 22.26
C ALA A 223 -22.05 -14.80 21.27
N GLY A 224 -22.14 -15.28 20.03
CA GLY A 224 -22.92 -14.66 18.97
C GLY A 224 -22.10 -13.88 17.92
N GLU A 225 -20.80 -13.70 18.14
CA GLU A 225 -19.91 -13.17 17.09
C GLU A 225 -19.44 -14.31 16.18
N GLY A 226 -19.65 -14.16 14.87
CA GLY A 226 -19.31 -15.17 13.86
C GLY A 226 -18.06 -14.85 13.04
N HIS A 227 -17.33 -13.78 13.38
CA HIS A 227 -16.16 -13.38 12.63
C HIS A 227 -14.92 -14.20 13.00
N VAL A 228 -13.99 -14.30 12.06
CA VAL A 228 -12.62 -14.83 12.22
C VAL A 228 -11.61 -13.73 11.94
N VAL A 229 -10.39 -13.86 12.44
CA VAL A 229 -9.27 -13.01 12.03
C VAL A 229 -8.72 -13.58 10.73
N LYS A 230 -8.83 -12.82 9.63
CA LYS A 230 -8.43 -13.25 8.29
C LYS A 230 -6.96 -13.68 8.28
N ALA A 231 -6.70 -14.85 7.72
CA ALA A 231 -5.36 -15.38 7.51
C ALA A 231 -4.91 -15.14 6.05
N PHE A 232 -3.60 -15.07 5.85
CA PHE A 232 -2.96 -14.76 4.57
C PHE A 232 -1.79 -15.71 4.31
N ASP A 233 -1.55 -16.02 3.04
CA ASP A 233 -0.45 -16.90 2.60
C ASP A 233 0.93 -16.30 2.95
N GLY A 234 1.06 -14.97 2.96
CA GLY A 234 2.25 -14.26 3.42
C GLY A 234 1.97 -12.84 3.92
N LEU A 235 2.98 -12.18 4.50
CA LEU A 235 2.87 -10.80 4.96
C LEU A 235 2.52 -9.82 3.83
N ARG A 236 3.03 -10.06 2.62
CA ARG A 236 2.75 -9.24 1.44
C ARG A 236 1.24 -9.17 1.15
N ASP A 237 0.56 -10.31 1.17
CA ASP A 237 -0.88 -10.39 0.91
C ASP A 237 -1.68 -9.68 2.02
N SER A 238 -1.22 -9.77 3.27
CA SER A 238 -1.84 -9.05 4.39
C SER A 238 -1.75 -7.53 4.21
N VAL A 239 -0.57 -7.02 3.84
CA VAL A 239 -0.34 -5.59 3.59
C VAL A 239 -1.18 -5.10 2.42
N LEU A 240 -1.17 -5.81 1.29
CA LEU A 240 -1.95 -5.42 0.12
C LEU A 240 -3.45 -5.39 0.43
N ALA A 241 -3.97 -6.44 1.09
CA ALA A 241 -5.38 -6.49 1.49
C ALA A 241 -5.76 -5.33 2.41
N TYR A 242 -4.89 -4.95 3.34
CA TYR A 242 -5.12 -3.81 4.24
C TYR A 242 -5.13 -2.47 3.48
N LEU A 243 -4.15 -2.20 2.60
CA LEU A 243 -4.10 -0.98 1.78
C LEU A 243 -5.34 -0.86 0.89
N VAL A 244 -5.68 -1.93 0.17
CA VAL A 244 -6.88 -1.99 -0.67
C VAL A 244 -8.15 -1.78 0.17
N ASN A 245 -8.22 -2.34 1.38
CA ASN A 245 -9.35 -2.14 2.28
C ASN A 245 -9.55 -0.67 2.64
N LEU A 246 -8.49 0.05 3.02
CA LEU A 246 -8.56 1.50 3.28
C LEU A 246 -8.98 2.29 2.03
N ASN A 247 -8.54 1.83 0.86
CA ASN A 247 -8.86 2.47 -0.41
C ASN A 247 -10.26 2.14 -0.96
N ARG A 248 -10.91 1.06 -0.53
CA ARG A 248 -12.22 0.64 -1.08
C ARG A 248 -13.39 0.73 -0.11
N HIS A 249 -13.17 0.49 1.17
CA HIS A 249 -14.29 0.28 2.09
C HIS A 249 -14.99 1.62 2.41
N PRO A 250 -16.33 1.68 2.45
CA PRO A 250 -17.07 2.93 2.71
C PRO A 250 -16.70 3.62 4.02
N ALA A 251 -16.41 2.84 5.06
CA ALA A 251 -15.97 3.35 6.37
C ALA A 251 -14.72 4.26 6.33
N TYR A 252 -13.92 4.18 5.26
CA TYR A 252 -12.71 4.98 5.10
C TYR A 252 -12.87 6.09 4.04
N GLU A 253 -14.10 6.48 3.71
CA GLU A 253 -14.37 7.60 2.80
C GLU A 253 -13.74 8.91 3.31
N HIS A 254 -13.80 9.16 4.62
CA HIS A 254 -13.17 10.34 5.22
C HIS A 254 -11.65 10.33 5.05
N LEU A 255 -10.99 9.18 5.23
CA LEU A 255 -9.55 9.03 4.96
C LEU A 255 -9.21 9.39 3.50
N ARG A 256 -9.99 8.87 2.55
CA ARG A 256 -9.79 9.17 1.12
C ARG A 256 -10.04 10.65 0.81
N GLN A 257 -11.04 11.27 1.44
CA GLN A 257 -11.29 12.70 1.28
C GLN A 257 -10.12 13.56 1.78
N LEU A 258 -9.56 13.22 2.95
CA LEU A 258 -8.37 13.91 3.46
C LEU A 258 -7.20 13.82 2.48
N ARG A 259 -7.01 12.65 1.85
CA ARG A 259 -5.97 12.46 0.82
C ARG A 259 -6.22 13.31 -0.43
N VAL A 260 -7.46 13.39 -0.90
CA VAL A 260 -7.86 14.29 -2.00
C VAL A 260 -7.56 15.76 -1.65
N ASP A 261 -7.89 16.18 -0.44
CA ASP A 261 -7.67 17.55 0.02
C ASP A 261 -6.17 17.89 0.10
N LEU A 262 -5.32 16.93 0.50
CA LEU A 262 -3.87 17.10 0.51
C LEU A 262 -3.31 17.25 -0.90
N HIS A 263 -3.72 16.38 -1.85
CA HIS A 263 -3.34 16.51 -3.27
C HIS A 263 -3.74 17.87 -3.85
N ALA A 264 -4.97 18.33 -3.58
CA ALA A 264 -5.47 19.61 -4.07
C ALA A 264 -4.69 20.82 -3.52
N GLN A 265 -3.99 20.64 -2.39
CA GLN A 265 -3.13 21.64 -1.76
C GLN A 265 -1.64 21.46 -2.09
N GLU A 266 -1.29 20.47 -2.92
CA GLU A 266 0.10 20.09 -3.23
C GLU A 266 0.92 19.77 -1.96
N LEU A 267 0.25 19.20 -0.95
CA LEU A 267 0.87 18.77 0.31
C LEU A 267 1.23 17.28 0.24
N ALA A 268 2.31 16.91 0.93
CA ALA A 268 2.68 15.51 1.09
C ALA A 268 1.55 14.71 1.78
N ILE A 269 1.30 13.50 1.28
CA ILE A 269 0.34 12.59 1.92
C ILE A 269 1.01 11.98 3.15
N ASP A 270 0.60 12.40 4.33
CA ASP A 270 1.23 11.98 5.59
C ASP A 270 0.28 11.14 6.46
N GLY A 271 0.84 10.19 7.20
CA GLY A 271 0.05 9.27 8.02
C GLY A 271 -0.61 9.92 9.23
N TRP A 272 -0.10 11.05 9.73
CA TRP A 272 -0.70 11.74 10.87
C TRP A 272 -2.03 12.39 10.50
N THR A 273 -2.09 13.02 9.32
CA THR A 273 -3.31 13.59 8.76
C THR A 273 -4.30 12.49 8.43
N LEU A 274 -3.90 11.47 7.67
CA LEU A 274 -4.80 10.38 7.25
C LEU A 274 -5.33 9.54 8.41
N ALA A 275 -4.59 9.42 9.52
CA ALA A 275 -5.10 8.78 10.74
C ALA A 275 -6.40 9.42 11.25
N GLY A 276 -6.66 10.70 10.93
CA GLY A 276 -7.90 11.38 11.27
C GLY A 276 -9.15 10.85 10.56
N GLY A 277 -8.99 10.00 9.54
CA GLY A 277 -10.09 9.33 8.84
C GLY A 277 -10.31 7.87 9.25
N LEU A 278 -9.74 7.42 10.37
CA LEU A 278 -9.84 6.05 10.89
C LEU A 278 -10.91 5.88 11.99
N ASP A 279 -11.91 6.76 12.02
CA ASP A 279 -12.95 6.78 13.07
C ASP A 279 -13.67 5.42 13.20
N ASP A 280 -13.91 4.74 12.08
CA ASP A 280 -14.62 3.46 12.01
C ASP A 280 -13.70 2.23 12.00
N TYR A 281 -12.38 2.41 12.12
CA TYR A 281 -11.43 1.27 12.09
C TYR A 281 -11.55 0.41 13.34
N ALA A 282 -11.72 1.03 14.51
CA ALA A 282 -11.80 0.35 15.79
C ALA A 282 -12.97 0.89 16.63
N GLU A 283 -13.63 -0.01 17.34
CA GLU A 283 -14.73 0.34 18.28
C GLU A 283 -14.23 1.17 19.48
N HIS A 284 -12.92 1.27 19.67
CA HIS A 284 -12.32 1.96 20.81
C HIS A 284 -12.29 3.49 20.62
N PRO A 285 -12.95 4.27 21.52
CA PRO A 285 -12.84 5.72 21.48
C PRO A 285 -11.39 6.13 21.75
N GLY A 286 -10.80 6.94 20.85
CA GLY A 286 -9.40 7.38 20.95
C GLY A 286 -8.42 6.56 20.11
N TYR A 287 -8.89 5.66 19.25
CA TYR A 287 -8.02 4.91 18.33
C TYR A 287 -7.14 5.81 17.46
N VAL A 288 -7.70 6.89 16.90
CA VAL A 288 -6.95 7.90 16.13
C VAL A 288 -5.77 8.48 16.93
N ASP A 289 -5.99 8.80 18.21
CA ASP A 289 -4.95 9.35 19.09
C ASP A 289 -3.88 8.30 19.41
N LEU A 290 -4.25 7.02 19.53
CA LEU A 290 -3.30 5.92 19.70
C LEU A 290 -2.41 5.77 18.46
N VAL A 291 -2.99 5.74 17.27
CA VAL A 291 -2.25 5.66 16.00
C VAL A 291 -1.29 6.84 15.87
N ARG A 292 -1.78 8.07 16.06
CA ARG A 292 -0.95 9.29 16.04
C ARG A 292 0.16 9.27 17.08
N SER A 293 -0.11 8.74 18.27
CA SER A 293 0.88 8.56 19.32
C SER A 293 1.98 7.58 18.89
N VAL A 294 1.63 6.45 18.26
CA VAL A 294 2.60 5.50 17.73
C VAL A 294 3.45 6.14 16.62
N ILE A 295 2.83 6.87 15.67
CA ILE A 295 3.55 7.59 14.62
C ILE A 295 4.59 8.54 15.24
N ARG A 296 4.16 9.41 16.16
CA ARG A 296 5.02 10.44 16.75
C ARG A 296 6.13 9.86 17.63
N GLN A 297 5.81 8.92 18.51
CA GLN A 297 6.79 8.38 19.48
C GLN A 297 7.89 7.57 18.79
N ASN A 298 7.59 6.95 17.64
CA ASN A 298 8.55 6.13 16.91
C ASN A 298 9.07 6.84 15.64
N LYS A 299 8.72 8.12 15.47
CA LYS A 299 9.09 8.97 14.32
C LYS A 299 8.84 8.24 13.00
N LEU A 300 7.63 7.74 12.81
CA LEU A 300 7.33 6.92 11.63
C LEU A 300 7.16 7.75 10.36
N THR A 301 6.89 9.06 10.47
CA THR A 301 6.83 9.99 9.33
C THR A 301 8.15 10.06 8.56
N ASP A 302 9.28 9.78 9.21
CA ASP A 302 10.60 9.67 8.55
C ASP A 302 10.61 8.60 7.42
N PHE A 303 9.62 7.71 7.36
CA PHE A 303 9.51 6.66 6.36
C PHE A 303 8.49 6.97 5.24
N ASP A 304 7.76 8.08 5.31
CA ASP A 304 6.72 8.40 4.32
C ASP A 304 7.32 8.70 2.93
N ASP A 305 8.56 9.18 2.87
CA ASP A 305 9.30 9.47 1.64
C ASP A 305 10.24 8.33 1.19
N ALA A 306 10.31 7.24 1.96
CA ALA A 306 11.17 6.09 1.63
C ALA A 306 10.70 5.41 0.33
N ARG A 307 11.65 4.89 -0.46
CA ARG A 307 11.37 4.24 -1.75
C ARG A 307 12.12 2.93 -1.86
N LEU A 308 11.58 1.97 -2.60
CA LEU A 308 12.35 0.77 -2.92
C LEU A 308 13.49 1.13 -3.88
N ALA A 309 14.62 0.44 -3.74
CA ALA A 309 15.71 0.52 -4.69
C ALA A 309 15.22 0.04 -6.07
N ASP A 310 15.64 0.72 -7.13
CA ASP A 310 15.35 0.30 -8.50
C ASP A 310 15.87 -1.12 -8.73
N LEU A 311 15.13 -1.91 -9.51
CA LEU A 311 15.64 -3.17 -10.02
C LEU A 311 16.82 -2.84 -10.94
N THR A 312 18.05 -3.13 -10.50
CA THR A 312 19.21 -3.06 -11.39
C THR A 312 19.00 -4.02 -12.56
N ILE A 313 18.73 -3.47 -13.75
CA ILE A 313 18.62 -4.19 -15.03
C ILE A 313 20.01 -4.51 -15.57
#